data_AF-A0A9W8QNU8-F1
#
_entry.id   AF-A0A9W8QNU8-F1
#
_cell.length_a   1.000
_cell.length_b   1.000
_cell.length_c   1.000
_cell.angle_alpha   90.00
_cell.angle_beta   90.00
_cell.angle_gamma   90.00
#
_symmetry.space_group_name_H-M   'P 1'
#
loop_
_entity.id
_entity.type
_entity.pdbx_description
1 polymer ?
#
loop_
_entity_poly.entity_id
_entity_poly.type
_entity_poly.pdbx_seq_one_letter_code
_entity_poly.pdbx_strand_id
1 'polypeptide(L)'
;MRPTLRALARYLEPGTPTGLTGLWTHATPRSTLLFLYGSTLHKLQSLPATSLYRQSVEAVTKQRLALVEQYTPPGYEAWAAKAKELVRSSSSAEKFRVASGRVDGSEARTVKLGDRVFVVGYKHLPGDERVEEWDGEENEGGELEGIRTPAERADQVIWAERKPLEDHEKIEWADEPQLTADQIHELEQKIGAGLIEEIIEVAEGELKIIEVMEKAKVWEDLEEKPVEGQWSYFDRP
;
A
#
# COMPACT_ATOMS: atom_id res chain seq x y z
N MET A 1 -28.06 -5.84 -0.61
CA MET A 1 -28.78 -4.62 -1.02
C MET A 1 -27.83 -3.44 -0.86
N ARG A 2 -27.65 -2.60 -1.87
CA ARG A 2 -26.82 -1.39 -1.75
C ARG A 2 -27.57 -0.34 -0.92
N PRO A 3 -26.93 0.40 -0.01
CA PRO A 3 -27.59 1.46 0.74
C PRO A 3 -28.03 2.59 -0.22
N THR A 4 -29.23 3.13 0.00
CA THR A 4 -29.84 4.17 -0.85
C THR A 4 -28.97 5.43 -0.94
N LEU A 5 -28.25 5.76 0.14
CA LEU A 5 -27.32 6.89 0.18
C LEU A 5 -26.18 6.75 -0.83
N ARG A 6 -25.64 5.53 -1.01
CA ARG A 6 -24.55 5.26 -1.98
C ARG A 6 -25.04 5.36 -3.44
N ALA A 7 -26.31 5.07 -3.69
CA ALA A 7 -26.90 5.11 -5.03
C ALA A 7 -27.28 6.53 -5.49
N LEU A 8 -27.50 7.46 -4.56
CA LEU A 8 -27.90 8.84 -4.85
C LEU A 8 -26.74 9.84 -4.77
N ALA A 9 -25.61 9.43 -4.21
CA ALA A 9 -24.44 10.29 -4.05
C ALA A 9 -23.72 10.50 -5.39
N ARG A 10 -23.22 11.73 -5.62
CA ARG A 10 -22.37 12.03 -6.78
C ARG A 10 -20.95 11.51 -6.60
N TYR A 11 -20.45 11.57 -5.38
CA TYR A 11 -19.14 11.10 -4.94
C TYR A 11 -19.30 10.29 -3.65
N LEU A 12 -18.41 9.32 -3.42
CA LEU A 12 -18.42 8.53 -2.20
C LEU A 12 -17.55 9.22 -1.15
N GLU A 13 -18.18 9.76 -0.11
CA GLU A 13 -17.46 10.38 1.00
C GLU A 13 -16.62 9.33 1.73
N PRO A 14 -15.32 9.56 1.98
CA PRO A 14 -14.45 8.61 2.66
C PRO A 14 -14.88 8.40 4.13
N GLY A 15 -14.73 7.19 4.65
CA GLY A 15 -15.11 6.87 6.02
C GLY A 15 -16.61 6.72 6.26
N THR A 16 -17.45 6.75 5.21
CA THR A 16 -18.87 6.43 5.32
C THR A 16 -19.09 4.91 5.30
N PRO A 17 -20.13 4.39 5.98
CA PRO A 17 -20.38 2.96 6.03
C PRO A 17 -20.85 2.43 4.67
N THR A 18 -20.21 1.38 4.18
CA THR A 18 -20.55 0.75 2.88
C THR A 18 -21.84 -0.08 2.91
N GLY A 19 -22.33 -0.39 4.11
CA GLY A 19 -23.41 -1.36 4.35
C GLY A 19 -22.90 -2.73 4.81
N LEU A 20 -21.58 -2.95 4.77
CA LEU A 20 -20.90 -4.09 5.39
C LEU A 20 -20.22 -3.64 6.69
N THR A 21 -20.29 -4.48 7.72
CA THR A 21 -19.69 -4.17 9.02
C THR A 21 -18.17 -4.20 8.94
N GLY A 22 -17.51 -3.14 9.40
CA GLY A 22 -16.04 -3.05 9.40
C GLY A 22 -15.44 -2.56 8.08
N LEU A 23 -16.25 -2.40 7.03
CA LEU A 23 -15.79 -1.93 5.72
C LEU A 23 -16.27 -0.49 5.44
N TRP A 24 -15.31 0.43 5.44
CA TRP A 24 -15.54 1.87 5.23
C TRP A 24 -15.17 2.28 3.82
N THR A 25 -15.83 3.31 3.30
CA THR A 25 -15.51 3.85 1.96
C THR A 25 -14.08 4.38 1.91
N HIS A 26 -13.35 3.94 0.90
CA HIS A 26 -11.96 4.31 0.70
C HIS A 26 -11.84 5.66 -0.01
N ALA A 27 -10.86 6.50 0.36
CA ALA A 27 -10.67 7.83 -0.22
C ALA A 27 -10.21 7.80 -1.69
N THR A 28 -9.19 6.98 -1.98
CA THR A 28 -8.52 6.91 -3.29
C THR A 28 -8.45 5.48 -3.83
N PRO A 29 -9.60 4.80 -4.07
CA PRO A 29 -9.63 3.37 -4.38
C PRO A 29 -8.88 3.00 -5.67
N ARG A 30 -8.85 3.90 -6.65
CA ARG A 30 -8.18 3.69 -7.94
C ARG A 30 -6.67 3.55 -7.79
N SER A 31 -6.00 4.54 -7.20
CA SER A 31 -4.54 4.50 -7.00
C SER A 31 -4.12 3.33 -6.11
N THR A 32 -4.91 3.03 -5.06
CA THR A 32 -4.69 1.85 -4.22
C THR A 32 -4.73 0.56 -5.03
N LEU A 33 -5.76 0.35 -5.86
CA LEU A 33 -5.84 -0.84 -6.71
C LEU A 33 -4.70 -0.91 -7.75
N LEU A 34 -4.32 0.22 -8.37
CA LEU A 34 -3.19 0.26 -9.29
C LEU A 34 -1.87 -0.11 -8.61
N PHE A 35 -1.66 0.36 -7.38
CA PHE A 35 -0.51 0.02 -6.58
C PHE A 35 -0.51 -1.47 -6.19
N LEU A 36 -1.62 -1.96 -5.64
CA LEU A 36 -1.76 -3.35 -5.22
C LEU A 36 -1.57 -4.30 -6.41
N TYR A 37 -2.24 -4.09 -7.55
CA TYR A 37 -2.05 -4.94 -8.72
C TYR A 37 -0.65 -4.84 -9.34
N GLY A 38 -0.04 -3.65 -9.34
CA GLY A 38 1.34 -3.49 -9.77
C GLY A 38 2.31 -4.27 -8.87
N SER A 39 2.10 -4.19 -7.55
CA SER A 39 2.92 -4.92 -6.58
C SER A 39 2.69 -6.43 -6.61
N THR A 40 1.46 -6.91 -6.85
CA THR A 40 1.20 -8.35 -7.05
C THR A 40 1.93 -8.86 -8.28
N LEU A 41 1.85 -8.14 -9.41
CA LEU A 41 2.55 -8.54 -10.64
C LEU A 41 4.07 -8.53 -10.46
N HIS A 42 4.61 -7.60 -9.69
CA HIS A 42 6.03 -7.58 -9.35
C HIS A 42 6.41 -8.77 -8.47
N LYS A 43 5.66 -9.05 -7.40
CA LYS A 43 5.92 -10.19 -6.51
C LYS A 43 5.80 -11.53 -7.22
N LEU A 44 4.83 -11.72 -8.12
CA LEU A 44 4.65 -12.95 -8.89
C LEU A 44 5.87 -13.33 -9.76
N GLN A 45 6.78 -12.39 -10.03
CA GLN A 45 8.02 -12.70 -10.75
C GLN A 45 8.95 -13.64 -9.97
N SER A 46 8.82 -13.73 -8.63
CA SER A 46 9.57 -14.69 -7.81
C SER A 46 9.16 -16.15 -8.08
N LEU A 47 7.90 -16.37 -8.51
CA LEU A 47 7.35 -17.69 -8.78
C LEU A 47 7.72 -18.19 -10.18
N PRO A 48 7.86 -19.50 -10.42
CA PRO A 48 8.14 -20.02 -11.76
C PRO A 48 6.97 -19.80 -12.72
N ALA A 49 7.27 -19.45 -13.99
CA ALA A 49 6.26 -19.19 -15.04
C ALA A 49 5.40 -20.42 -15.41
N THR A 50 5.88 -21.62 -15.09
CA THR A 50 5.16 -22.88 -15.29
C THR A 50 4.07 -23.11 -14.24
N SER A 51 4.10 -22.41 -13.10
CA SER A 51 3.11 -22.60 -12.04
C SER A 51 1.73 -22.13 -12.48
N LEU A 52 0.72 -23.00 -12.33
CA LEU A 52 -0.67 -22.69 -12.65
C LEU A 52 -1.19 -21.51 -11.82
N TYR A 53 -0.80 -21.46 -10.55
CA TYR A 53 -1.13 -20.34 -9.65
C TYR A 53 -0.68 -19.01 -10.23
N ARG A 54 0.61 -18.86 -10.60
CA ARG A 54 1.12 -17.63 -11.22
C ARG A 54 0.35 -17.26 -12.49
N GLN A 55 0.09 -18.22 -13.37
CA GLN A 55 -0.65 -17.98 -14.61
C GLN A 55 -2.07 -17.47 -14.35
N SER A 56 -2.80 -18.08 -13.41
CA SER A 56 -4.15 -17.67 -13.05
C SER A 56 -4.19 -16.27 -12.43
N VAL A 57 -3.29 -15.97 -11.50
CA VAL A 57 -3.25 -14.69 -10.80
C VAL A 57 -2.80 -13.59 -11.75
N GLU A 58 -1.81 -13.85 -12.61
CA GLU A 58 -1.41 -12.90 -13.66
C GLU A 58 -2.57 -12.58 -14.61
N ALA A 59 -3.35 -13.57 -15.04
CA ALA A 59 -4.48 -13.34 -15.93
C ALA A 59 -5.56 -12.47 -15.28
N VAL A 60 -5.95 -12.80 -14.04
CA VAL A 60 -6.98 -12.06 -13.29
C VAL A 60 -6.51 -10.65 -12.96
N THR A 61 -5.28 -10.49 -12.47
CA THR A 61 -4.72 -9.18 -12.10
C THR A 61 -4.56 -8.27 -13.32
N LYS A 62 -4.06 -8.78 -14.46
CA LYS A 62 -3.95 -8.00 -15.70
C LYS A 62 -5.33 -7.56 -16.21
N GLN A 63 -6.33 -8.45 -16.17
CA GLN A 63 -7.70 -8.09 -16.56
C GLN A 63 -8.25 -6.97 -15.68
N ARG A 64 -8.16 -7.12 -14.34
CA ARG A 64 -8.68 -6.12 -13.40
C ARG A 64 -7.93 -4.80 -13.49
N LEU A 65 -6.61 -4.85 -13.65
CA LEU A 65 -5.77 -3.67 -13.85
C LEU A 65 -6.19 -2.92 -15.12
N ALA A 66 -6.42 -3.62 -16.23
CA ALA A 66 -6.88 -3.01 -17.49
C ALA A 66 -8.28 -2.35 -17.35
N LEU A 67 -9.14 -2.87 -16.48
CA LEU A 67 -10.43 -2.25 -16.16
C LEU A 67 -10.25 -0.97 -15.33
N VAL A 68 -9.44 -1.01 -14.27
CA VAL A 68 -9.21 0.15 -13.39
C VAL A 68 -8.55 1.31 -14.15
N GLU A 69 -7.67 1.02 -15.11
CA GLU A 69 -7.01 2.04 -15.94
C GLU A 69 -7.98 2.84 -16.82
N GLN A 70 -9.08 2.24 -17.27
CA GLN A 70 -10.06 2.91 -18.14
C GLN A 70 -10.79 4.06 -17.42
N TYR A 71 -10.92 3.97 -16.10
CA TYR A 71 -11.65 4.95 -15.31
C TYR A 71 -10.69 5.97 -14.73
N THR A 72 -10.79 7.22 -15.19
CA THR A 72 -10.00 8.34 -14.66
C THR A 72 -10.94 9.38 -14.04
N PRO A 73 -10.64 9.89 -12.84
CA PRO A 73 -11.49 10.90 -12.20
C PRO A 73 -11.36 12.26 -12.89
N PRO A 74 -12.41 13.09 -12.85
CA PRO A 74 -12.34 14.45 -13.37
C PRO A 74 -11.29 15.27 -12.59
N GLY A 75 -10.43 16.00 -13.32
CA GLY A 75 -9.36 16.80 -12.70
C GLY A 75 -8.08 16.02 -12.36
N TYR A 76 -8.00 14.73 -12.70
CA TYR A 76 -6.82 13.89 -12.46
C TYR A 76 -5.53 14.48 -13.05
N GLU A 77 -5.56 14.97 -14.29
CA GLU A 77 -4.36 15.47 -14.98
C GLU A 77 -3.75 16.68 -14.27
N ALA A 78 -4.60 17.61 -13.82
CA ALA A 78 -4.16 18.79 -13.07
C ALA A 78 -3.58 18.40 -11.71
N TRP A 79 -4.19 17.43 -11.02
CA TRP A 79 -3.64 16.88 -9.78
C TRP A 79 -2.31 16.17 -10.02
N ALA A 80 -2.21 15.33 -11.06
CA ALA A 80 -1.01 14.58 -11.39
C ALA A 80 0.17 15.50 -11.73
N ALA A 81 -0.07 16.61 -12.44
CA ALA A 81 0.95 17.62 -12.70
C ALA A 81 1.49 18.24 -11.40
N LYS A 82 0.60 18.64 -10.49
CA LYS A 82 0.97 19.19 -9.18
C LYS A 82 1.73 18.18 -8.32
N ALA A 83 1.22 16.95 -8.23
CA ALA A 83 1.88 15.87 -7.49
C ALA A 83 3.29 15.59 -8.03
N LYS A 84 3.45 15.59 -9.35
CA LYS A 84 4.75 15.37 -10.00
C LYS A 84 5.73 16.53 -9.77
N GLU A 85 5.23 17.76 -9.73
CA GLU A 85 6.02 18.94 -9.37
C GLU A 85 6.48 18.89 -7.91
N LEU A 86 5.57 18.53 -7.00
CA LEU A 86 5.88 18.33 -5.58
C LEU A 86 6.95 17.27 -5.38
N VAL A 87 6.84 16.11 -6.02
CA VAL A 87 7.84 15.03 -5.92
C VAL A 87 9.19 15.42 -6.52
N ARG A 88 9.22 16.27 -7.55
CA ARG A 88 10.46 16.73 -8.19
C ARG A 88 11.13 17.89 -7.48
N SER A 89 10.36 18.70 -6.76
CA SER A 89 10.90 19.81 -5.98
C SER A 89 11.99 19.28 -5.03
N SER A 90 13.21 19.80 -5.13
CA SER A 90 14.42 19.18 -4.57
C SER A 90 14.42 19.08 -3.04
N SER A 91 13.68 19.93 -2.33
CA SER A 91 13.46 19.82 -0.88
C SER A 91 12.59 18.61 -0.49
N SER A 92 11.70 18.17 -1.38
CA SER A 92 10.71 17.13 -1.13
C SER A 92 11.13 15.76 -1.69
N ALA A 93 11.99 15.74 -2.71
CA ALA A 93 12.43 14.52 -3.37
C ALA A 93 13.15 13.54 -2.43
N GLU A 94 14.01 14.05 -1.54
CA GLU A 94 14.70 13.25 -0.51
C GLU A 94 13.69 12.69 0.52
N LYS A 95 12.70 13.51 0.92
CA LYS A 95 11.68 13.16 1.92
C LYS A 95 10.75 12.03 1.46
N PHE A 96 10.51 11.91 0.15
CA PHE A 96 9.73 10.81 -0.43
C PHE A 96 10.59 9.58 -0.78
N ARG A 97 11.92 9.64 -0.68
CA ARG A 97 12.82 8.53 -1.06
C ARG A 97 13.18 7.64 0.11
N VAL A 98 13.52 8.27 1.23
CA VAL A 98 13.93 7.59 2.45
C VAL A 98 12.70 7.48 3.34
N ALA A 99 12.49 6.32 3.99
CA ALA A 99 11.59 6.24 5.14
C ALA A 99 12.20 7.17 6.20
N SER A 100 11.79 8.43 6.19
CA SER A 100 12.25 9.41 7.15
C SER A 100 11.67 8.95 8.48
N GLY A 101 12.51 8.46 9.39
CA GLY A 101 12.13 8.14 10.77
C GLY A 101 11.72 9.41 11.51
N ARG A 102 10.59 9.98 11.08
CA ARG A 102 9.99 11.20 11.59
C ARG A 102 9.40 10.91 12.96
N VAL A 103 9.57 11.85 13.87
CA VAL A 103 8.98 11.80 15.22
C VAL A 103 7.46 11.65 15.14
N ASP A 104 6.81 12.32 14.19
CA ASP A 104 5.36 12.21 13.93
C ASP A 104 4.91 10.80 13.43
N GLY A 105 5.83 9.87 13.16
CA GLY A 105 5.52 8.55 12.56
C GLY A 105 4.98 8.60 11.12
N SER A 106 4.90 9.79 10.52
CA SER A 106 4.39 10.01 9.17
C SER A 106 5.48 9.76 8.11
N GLU A 107 5.53 8.52 7.61
CA GLU A 107 6.49 8.14 6.58
C GLU A 107 5.85 8.10 5.21
N ALA A 108 6.58 8.54 4.18
CA ALA A 108 6.20 8.37 2.79
C ALA A 108 7.39 7.87 1.98
N ARG A 109 7.19 6.79 1.22
CA ARG A 109 8.21 6.24 0.34
C ARG A 109 7.71 6.17 -1.10
N THR A 110 8.64 6.41 -2.02
CA THR A 110 8.39 6.34 -3.44
C THR A 110 8.67 4.93 -3.93
N VAL A 111 7.63 4.24 -4.40
CA VAL A 111 7.75 2.92 -5.01
C VAL A 111 7.59 3.06 -6.52
N LYS A 112 8.59 2.61 -7.27
CA LYS A 112 8.53 2.55 -8.74
C LYS A 112 8.08 1.17 -9.18
N LEU A 113 6.99 1.11 -9.94
CA LEU A 113 6.45 -0.13 -10.52
C LEU A 113 6.32 0.08 -12.03
N GLY A 114 7.29 -0.44 -12.78
CA GLY A 114 7.39 -0.18 -14.22
C GLY A 114 7.60 1.31 -14.51
N ASP A 115 6.72 1.89 -15.33
CA ASP A 115 6.73 3.31 -15.68
C ASP A 115 5.98 4.20 -14.67
N ARG A 116 5.34 3.59 -13.66
CA ARG A 116 4.55 4.31 -12.66
C ARG A 116 5.35 4.56 -11.39
N VAL A 117 5.10 5.72 -10.80
CA VAL A 117 5.67 6.16 -9.54
C VAL A 117 4.54 6.33 -8.54
N PHE A 118 4.58 5.58 -7.45
CA PHE A 118 3.62 5.66 -6.36
C PHE A 118 4.29 6.27 -5.14
N VAL A 119 3.57 7.17 -4.45
CA VAL A 119 3.94 7.64 -3.12
C VAL A 119 3.06 6.89 -2.15
N VAL A 120 3.67 5.99 -1.37
CA VAL A 120 2.96 5.19 -0.36
C VAL A 120 3.44 5.68 0.98
N GLY A 121 2.50 6.13 1.81
CA GLY A 121 2.84 6.63 3.12
C GLY A 121 1.71 6.47 4.12
N TYR A 122 2.07 6.52 5.39
CA TYR A 122 1.12 6.59 6.48
C TYR A 122 0.93 8.05 6.86
N LYS A 123 -0.33 8.50 6.81
CA LYS A 123 -0.68 9.81 7.34
C LYS A 123 -1.00 9.62 8.82
N HIS A 124 -0.14 10.16 9.67
CA HIS A 124 -0.45 10.26 11.09
C HIS A 124 -1.67 11.17 11.27
N LEU A 125 -2.68 10.66 11.98
CA LEU A 125 -3.82 11.46 12.40
C LEU A 125 -3.42 12.10 13.73
N PRO A 126 -3.61 13.41 13.92
CA PRO A 126 -3.27 14.06 15.18
C PRO A 126 -3.96 13.32 16.34
N GLY A 127 -3.16 12.75 17.24
CA GLY A 127 -3.62 11.93 18.37
C GLY A 127 -3.90 12.74 19.63
N ASP A 128 -4.13 12.03 20.74
CA ASP A 128 -4.12 12.61 22.08
C ASP A 128 -2.68 13.06 22.39
N GLU A 129 -2.47 14.35 22.67
CA GLU A 129 -1.16 14.98 22.90
C GLU A 129 -0.28 14.19 23.87
N ARG A 130 -0.91 13.50 24.85
CA ARG A 130 -0.23 12.68 25.85
C ARG A 130 0.54 11.47 25.30
N VAL A 131 0.21 11.00 24.10
CA VAL A 131 0.91 9.90 23.41
C VAL A 131 2.04 10.45 22.52
N GLU A 132 1.93 11.70 22.08
CA GLU A 132 2.89 12.36 21.19
C GLU A 132 4.04 13.05 21.92
N GLU A 133 3.89 13.32 23.22
CA GLU A 133 4.92 13.99 24.03
C GLU A 133 6.18 13.16 24.30
N TRP A 134 6.21 11.86 23.99
CA TRP A 134 7.44 11.07 24.06
C TRP A 134 7.84 10.54 22.67
N ASP A 135 8.79 11.26 22.10
CA ASP A 135 9.48 11.05 20.82
C ASP A 135 10.25 9.72 20.68
N GLY A 136 10.46 9.01 21.79
CA GLY A 136 11.13 7.71 21.78
C GLY A 136 12.55 7.78 21.22
N GLU A 137 13.25 8.91 21.40
CA GLU A 137 14.63 9.06 20.91
C GLU A 137 15.47 7.85 21.34
N GLU A 138 16.20 7.28 20.39
CA GLU A 138 17.07 6.14 20.65
C GLU A 138 18.09 6.57 21.71
N ASN A 139 18.14 5.87 22.85
CA ASN A 139 19.07 6.21 23.92
C ASN A 139 20.51 5.98 23.43
N GLU A 140 21.16 7.05 22.98
CA GLU A 140 22.50 7.01 22.38
C GLU A 140 23.63 6.80 23.40
N GLY A 141 23.26 6.59 24.66
CA GLY A 141 24.20 6.48 25.78
C GLY A 141 24.54 7.84 26.37
N GLY A 142 25.34 7.82 27.44
CA GLY A 142 25.78 9.04 28.12
C GLY A 142 26.88 9.75 27.33
N GLU A 143 26.83 11.08 27.31
CA GLU A 143 27.93 11.90 26.79
C GLU A 143 29.20 11.63 27.60
N LEU A 144 30.31 11.34 26.93
CA LEU A 144 31.61 11.25 27.58
C LEU A 144 32.16 12.67 27.80
N GLU A 145 32.14 13.12 29.05
CA GLU A 145 32.66 14.44 29.47
C GLU A 145 34.21 14.47 29.52
N GLY A 146 34.83 15.63 29.27
CA GLY A 146 36.26 15.88 29.50
C GLY A 146 37.15 16.12 28.26
N ILE A 147 38.47 16.19 28.48
CA ILE A 147 39.47 16.45 27.42
C ILE A 147 39.70 15.16 26.62
N ARG A 148 39.02 15.03 25.48
CA ARG A 148 39.05 13.83 24.61
C ARG A 148 40.03 13.96 23.44
N THR A 149 40.63 12.85 23.05
CA THR A 149 41.46 12.77 21.84
C THR A 149 40.63 13.01 20.58
N PRO A 150 41.23 13.40 19.45
CA PRO A 150 40.49 13.63 18.20
C PRO A 150 39.73 12.39 17.69
N ALA A 151 40.27 11.19 17.90
CA ALA A 151 39.62 9.94 17.50
C ALA A 151 38.37 9.65 18.34
N GLU A 152 38.41 9.98 19.63
CA GLU A 152 37.26 9.82 20.52
C GLU A 152 36.17 10.86 20.25
N ARG A 153 36.47 12.01 19.62
CA ARG A 153 35.49 13.07 19.28
C ARG A 153 34.78 12.89 17.92
N ALA A 154 34.86 11.71 17.33
CA ALA A 154 34.18 11.44 16.05
C ALA A 154 32.64 11.57 16.16
N ASP A 155 32.09 11.34 17.36
CA ASP A 155 30.68 11.57 17.73
C ASP A 155 30.24 13.03 17.53
N GLN A 156 31.11 14.00 17.82
CA GLN A 156 30.79 15.43 17.68
C GLN A 156 30.52 15.86 16.23
N VAL A 157 31.18 15.22 15.26
CA VAL A 157 30.94 15.49 13.83
C VAL A 157 29.54 15.00 13.44
N ILE A 158 29.16 13.82 13.93
CA ILE A 158 27.83 13.25 13.70
C ILE A 158 26.76 14.16 14.31
N TRP A 159 26.96 14.67 15.53
CA TRP A 159 26.03 15.61 16.15
C TRP A 159 25.95 16.96 15.45
N ALA A 160 27.07 17.50 14.96
CA ALA A 160 27.09 18.76 14.23
C ALA A 160 26.40 18.67 12.85
N GLU A 161 26.45 17.49 12.22
CA GLU A 161 25.83 17.25 10.91
C GLU A 161 24.38 16.76 11.00
N ARG A 162 23.90 16.39 12.20
CA ARG A 162 22.51 15.96 12.42
C ARG A 162 21.55 17.11 12.17
N LYS A 163 20.51 16.83 11.39
CA LYS A 163 19.35 17.70 11.27
C LYS A 163 18.37 17.36 12.40
N PRO A 164 17.76 18.34 13.07
CA PRO A 164 16.72 18.08 14.05
C PRO A 164 15.60 17.26 13.42
N LEU A 165 15.06 16.28 14.17
CA LEU A 165 13.94 15.45 13.72
C LEU A 165 12.64 16.27 13.55
N GLU A 166 12.50 17.35 14.31
CA GLU A 166 11.34 18.24 14.35
C GLU A 166 11.28 19.23 13.18
N ASP A 167 12.42 19.62 12.60
CA ASP A 167 12.52 20.65 11.55
C ASP A 167 12.20 20.08 10.15
N HIS A 168 11.01 19.49 10.01
CA HIS A 168 10.50 19.07 8.72
C HIS A 168 9.47 20.08 8.21
N GLU A 169 9.74 20.70 7.05
CA GLU A 169 8.70 21.44 6.33
C GLU A 169 7.51 20.49 6.12
N LYS A 170 6.36 20.86 6.70
CA LYS A 170 5.11 20.10 6.55
C LYS A 170 4.69 20.13 5.10
N ILE A 171 4.90 19.03 4.39
CA ILE A 171 4.43 18.87 3.01
C ILE A 171 2.99 18.39 3.09
N GLU A 172 2.06 19.24 2.65
CA GLU A 172 0.67 18.86 2.48
C GLU A 172 0.51 18.03 1.21
N TRP A 173 0.38 16.72 1.36
CA TRP A 173 0.00 15.83 0.25
C TRP A 173 -1.51 15.88 0.04
N ALA A 174 -1.95 16.28 -1.15
CA ALA A 174 -3.36 16.26 -1.54
C ALA A 174 -3.72 14.89 -2.13
N ASP A 175 -4.80 14.29 -1.64
CA ASP A 175 -5.30 13.01 -2.15
C ASP A 175 -5.76 13.11 -3.62
N GLU A 176 -5.76 11.96 -4.30
CA GLU A 176 -6.28 11.86 -5.67
C GLU A 176 -7.76 12.29 -5.71
N PRO A 177 -8.19 13.06 -6.72
CA PRO A 177 -9.60 13.35 -6.95
C PRO A 177 -10.45 12.07 -6.98
N GLN A 178 -11.61 12.10 -6.33
CA GLN A 178 -12.48 10.93 -6.26
C GLN A 178 -13.13 10.60 -7.61
N LEU A 179 -13.32 9.30 -7.83
CA LEU A 179 -14.19 8.82 -8.90
C LEU A 179 -15.63 9.18 -8.60
N THR A 180 -16.41 9.43 -9.66
CA THR A 180 -17.86 9.59 -9.51
C THR A 180 -18.50 8.27 -9.09
N ALA A 181 -19.62 8.33 -8.36
CA ALA A 181 -20.31 7.12 -7.90
C ALA A 181 -20.76 6.23 -9.08
N ASP A 182 -21.13 6.84 -10.21
CA ASP A 182 -21.49 6.12 -11.44
C ASP A 182 -20.29 5.36 -12.02
N GLN A 183 -19.12 5.99 -12.11
CA GLN A 183 -17.88 5.32 -12.56
C GLN A 183 -17.52 4.14 -11.64
N ILE A 184 -17.65 4.31 -10.32
CA ILE A 184 -17.40 3.24 -9.36
C ILE A 184 -18.43 2.11 -9.56
N HIS A 185 -19.70 2.44 -9.74
CA HIS A 185 -20.75 1.45 -9.99
C HIS A 185 -20.48 0.63 -11.26
N GLU A 186 -20.14 1.29 -12.37
CA GLU A 186 -19.80 0.61 -13.60
C GLU A 186 -18.57 -0.28 -13.46
N LEU A 187 -17.53 0.20 -12.76
CA LEU A 187 -16.32 -0.56 -12.50
C LEU A 187 -16.63 -1.82 -11.66
N GLU A 188 -17.43 -1.70 -10.60
CA GLU A 188 -17.89 -2.83 -9.78
C GLU A 188 -18.68 -3.85 -10.61
N GLN A 189 -19.57 -3.40 -11.50
CA GLN A 189 -20.35 -4.28 -12.38
C GLN A 189 -19.46 -5.03 -13.37
N LYS A 190 -18.47 -4.34 -13.97
CA LYS A 190 -17.52 -4.95 -14.92
C LYS A 190 -16.61 -5.97 -14.25
N ILE A 191 -16.18 -5.73 -13.01
CA ILE A 191 -15.34 -6.67 -12.26
C ILE A 191 -16.19 -7.84 -11.73
N GLY A 192 -17.43 -7.58 -11.31
CA GLY A 192 -18.37 -8.61 -10.86
C GLY A 192 -17.97 -9.30 -9.56
N ALA A 193 -17.21 -8.63 -8.69
CA ALA A 193 -16.62 -9.21 -7.48
C ALA A 193 -16.97 -8.45 -6.18
N GLY A 194 -18.15 -7.81 -6.13
CA GLY A 194 -18.60 -7.05 -4.96
C GLY A 194 -18.31 -5.56 -5.05
N LEU A 195 -18.20 -4.90 -3.89
CA LEU A 195 -17.87 -3.49 -3.76
C LEU A 195 -16.38 -3.24 -4.01
N ILE A 196 -16.02 -2.03 -4.43
CA ILE A 196 -14.61 -1.68 -4.69
C ILE A 196 -13.72 -1.84 -3.45
N GLU A 197 -14.27 -1.63 -2.26
CA GLU A 197 -13.57 -1.81 -0.99
C GLU A 197 -13.25 -3.30 -0.72
N GLU A 198 -14.16 -4.22 -1.03
CA GLU A 198 -13.91 -5.67 -0.92
C GLU A 198 -12.83 -6.10 -1.92
N ILE A 199 -12.82 -5.51 -3.11
CA ILE A 199 -11.81 -5.80 -4.14
C ILE A 199 -10.41 -5.38 -3.67
N ILE A 200 -10.31 -4.28 -2.91
CA ILE A 200 -9.04 -3.85 -2.28
C ILE A 200 -8.60 -4.87 -1.23
N GLU A 201 -9.48 -5.29 -0.32
CA GLU A 201 -9.16 -6.32 0.68
C GLU A 201 -8.71 -7.63 0.04
N VAL A 202 -9.37 -8.06 -1.04
CA VAL A 202 -8.96 -9.24 -1.82
C VAL A 202 -7.57 -9.06 -2.42
N ALA A 203 -7.25 -7.87 -2.97
CA ALA A 203 -5.94 -7.59 -3.54
C ALA A 203 -4.82 -7.57 -2.47
N GLU A 204 -5.12 -7.06 -1.28
CA GLU A 204 -4.21 -7.14 -0.13
C GLU A 204 -4.02 -8.59 0.37
N GLY A 205 -5.11 -9.35 0.42
CA GLY A 205 -5.09 -10.78 0.73
C GLY A 205 -4.22 -11.55 -0.26
N GLU A 206 -4.33 -11.25 -1.55
CA GLU A 206 -3.52 -11.88 -2.60
C GLU A 206 -2.02 -11.61 -2.39
N LEU A 207 -1.64 -10.38 -2.03
CA LEU A 207 -0.24 -10.08 -1.72
C LEU A 207 0.31 -10.90 -0.56
N LYS A 208 -0.50 -11.14 0.48
CA LYS A 208 -0.14 -11.98 1.62
C LYS A 208 -0.06 -13.45 1.21
N ILE A 209 -1.00 -13.91 0.40
CA ILE A 209 -1.04 -15.30 -0.09
C ILE A 209 0.20 -15.59 -0.94
N ILE A 210 0.64 -14.67 -1.82
CA ILE A 210 1.85 -14.87 -2.63
C ILE A 210 3.06 -15.16 -1.74
N GLU A 211 3.23 -14.45 -0.62
CA GLU A 211 4.33 -14.70 0.32
C GLU A 211 4.25 -16.09 0.98
N VAL A 212 3.03 -16.55 1.27
CA VAL A 212 2.81 -17.89 1.83
C VAL A 212 3.05 -18.96 0.78
N MET A 213 2.56 -18.77 -0.45
CA MET A 213 2.74 -19.68 -1.57
C MET A 213 4.22 -19.80 -1.97
N GLU A 214 4.96 -18.70 -1.88
CA GLU A 214 6.41 -18.68 -2.13
C GLU A 214 7.16 -19.55 -1.11
N LYS A 215 6.79 -19.45 0.17
CA LYS A 215 7.35 -20.28 1.24
C LYS A 215 6.95 -21.75 1.12
N ALA A 216 5.70 -22.02 0.76
CA ALA A 216 5.12 -23.36 0.67
C ALA A 216 5.45 -24.09 -0.65
N LYS A 217 5.97 -23.39 -1.67
CA LYS A 217 6.35 -23.94 -2.97
C LYS A 217 5.31 -24.88 -3.60
N VAL A 218 4.06 -24.41 -3.64
CA VAL A 218 2.87 -25.21 -4.03
C VAL A 218 2.91 -25.72 -5.49
N TRP A 219 3.88 -25.27 -6.28
CA TRP A 219 4.11 -25.75 -7.65
C TRP A 219 5.01 -26.98 -7.75
N GLU A 220 5.59 -27.45 -6.65
CA GLU A 220 6.37 -28.69 -6.61
C GLU A 220 5.43 -29.91 -6.58
N ASP A 221 5.98 -31.09 -6.88
CA ASP A 221 5.24 -32.34 -6.79
C ASP A 221 4.81 -32.61 -5.34
N LEU A 222 3.73 -33.38 -5.20
CA LEU A 222 3.18 -33.75 -3.90
C LEU A 222 4.26 -34.39 -3.00
N GLU A 223 4.49 -33.78 -1.82
CA GLU A 223 5.48 -34.25 -0.84
C GLU A 223 5.21 -35.70 -0.41
N GLU A 224 3.93 -36.01 -0.14
CA GLU A 224 3.49 -37.33 0.30
C GLU A 224 2.36 -37.88 -0.59
N LYS A 225 2.65 -38.93 -1.36
CA LYS A 225 1.62 -39.63 -2.12
C LYS A 225 0.67 -40.35 -1.16
N PRO A 226 -0.65 -40.35 -1.44
CA PRO A 226 -1.61 -41.03 -0.58
C PRO A 226 -1.33 -42.52 -0.52
N VAL A 227 -1.58 -43.13 0.65
CA VAL A 227 -1.54 -44.58 0.83
C VAL A 227 -2.62 -45.24 -0.03
N GLU A 228 -2.33 -46.41 -0.61
CA GLU A 228 -3.30 -47.16 -1.39
C GLU A 228 -4.56 -47.45 -0.55
N GLY A 229 -5.74 -47.11 -1.10
CA GLY A 229 -7.01 -47.26 -0.40
C GLY A 229 -7.47 -46.05 0.45
N GLN A 230 -6.63 -45.04 0.68
CA GLN A 230 -6.99 -43.83 1.47
C GLN A 230 -8.25 -43.11 0.96
N TRP A 231 -8.42 -43.07 -0.36
CA TRP A 231 -9.54 -42.41 -1.03
C TRP A 231 -10.55 -43.40 -1.63
N SER A 232 -10.50 -44.66 -1.23
CA SER A 232 -11.50 -45.67 -1.60
C SER A 232 -12.65 -45.63 -0.60
N TYR A 233 -13.80 -45.12 -1.03
CA TYR A 233 -15.02 -45.08 -0.22
C TYR A 233 -15.92 -46.29 -0.49
N PHE A 234 -17.05 -46.35 0.20
CA PHE A 234 -18.09 -47.36 -0.06
C PHE A 234 -18.82 -47.03 -1.37
N ASP A 235 -18.70 -47.92 -2.36
CA ASP A 235 -19.59 -47.90 -3.51
C ASP A 235 -21.02 -48.24 -3.06
N ARG A 236 -22.02 -47.53 -3.62
CA ARG A 236 -23.42 -47.89 -3.36
C ARG A 236 -23.70 -49.27 -3.96
N PRO A 237 -24.35 -50.18 -3.21
CA PRO A 237 -24.68 -51.53 -3.68
C PRO A 237 -25.68 -51.52 -4.83
#